data_AF-A0A024U6M5-F1
#
_entry.id   AF-A0A024U6M5-F1
#
_cell.length_a   1.000
_cell.length_b   1.000
_cell.length_c   1.000
_cell.angle_alpha   90.00
_cell.angle_beta   90.00
_cell.angle_gamma   90.00
#
_symmetry.space_group_name_H-M   'P 1'
#
loop_
_entity.id
_entity.type
_entity.pdbx_description
1 polymer ?
#
loop_
_entity_poly.entity_id
_entity_poly.type
_entity_poly.pdbx_seq_one_letter_code
_entity_poly.pdbx_strand_id
1 'polypeptide(L)'
;MPLSPRSPIFKFHRPTGNTTASGVYVSPYLSCKDCNALNFINATPIGMGFDLVAKGKPPVASGKYILDIRQRLASLRREVLPVCVGCGRTIHLAVGVRDFTPQLAEEAAAFQRSGDTRYHAAVQLQCAGRRWLARSEAHRRRVEKAKRDAVERRAAVTVQRRMRGVISRQTTRIQSGICIIQWAHPMMKSIVLDESKWDSSRPPLFWFEGDDLTLICTDYRNYLDRCGPLMTLRRFESNVVQFVHRINEMERKMATRIQAQWSQVQGCRTHTTHGAEVRWRQTHSPPQLPAPPGEDSATSQAGQPQATSREWVTTGRRSS
;
A
#
# COMPACT_ATOMS: atom_id res chain seq x y z
N MET A 1 -29.45 20.71 -47.27
CA MET A 1 -28.59 21.68 -47.97
C MET A 1 -29.48 22.59 -48.80
N PRO A 2 -29.64 23.88 -48.47
CA PRO A 2 -30.29 24.81 -49.38
C PRO A 2 -29.26 25.29 -50.40
N LEU A 3 -29.60 25.14 -51.68
CA LEU A 3 -28.81 25.61 -52.82
C LEU A 3 -28.72 27.14 -52.77
N SER A 4 -27.51 27.69 -52.85
CA SER A 4 -27.30 29.12 -53.02
C SER A 4 -27.96 29.59 -54.32
N PRO A 5 -28.65 30.74 -54.34
CA PRO A 5 -29.21 31.27 -55.57
C PRO A 5 -28.05 31.60 -56.53
N ARG A 6 -28.09 31.00 -57.73
CA ARG A 6 -27.18 31.35 -58.82
C ARG A 6 -27.30 32.84 -59.07
N SER A 7 -26.21 33.57 -58.83
CA SER A 7 -26.09 34.97 -59.22
C SER A 7 -26.31 35.10 -60.73
N PRO A 8 -27.04 36.14 -61.20
CA PRO A 8 -27.23 36.35 -62.61
C PRO A 8 -25.85 36.59 -63.25
N ILE A 9 -25.56 35.82 -64.30
CA ILE A 9 -24.37 36.01 -65.13
C ILE A 9 -24.51 37.37 -65.81
N PHE A 10 -24.04 38.42 -65.16
CA PHE A 10 -23.73 39.67 -65.83
C PHE A 10 -22.55 39.38 -66.75
N LYS A 11 -22.84 39.19 -68.05
CA LYS A 11 -21.81 39.22 -69.09
C LYS A 11 -21.22 40.61 -69.10
N PHE A 12 -20.10 40.80 -68.41
CA PHE A 12 -19.32 42.02 -68.50
C PHE A 12 -18.74 42.11 -69.90
N HIS A 13 -19.31 42.98 -70.73
CA HIS A 13 -18.64 43.45 -71.93
C HIS A 13 -17.37 44.18 -71.48
N ARG A 14 -16.20 43.70 -71.94
CA ARG A 14 -14.96 44.48 -71.86
C ARG A 14 -15.17 45.74 -72.69
N PRO A 15 -15.08 46.96 -72.13
CA PRO A 15 -15.17 48.16 -72.95
C PRO A 15 -13.95 48.20 -73.88
N THR A 16 -14.18 48.04 -75.18
CA THR A 16 -13.19 48.30 -76.23
C THR A 16 -13.21 49.78 -76.57
N GLY A 17 -12.09 50.48 -76.31
CA GLY A 17 -11.93 51.93 -76.46
C GLY A 17 -12.44 52.68 -75.23
N ASN A 18 -11.71 53.58 -74.55
CA ASN A 18 -10.84 54.62 -75.07
C ASN A 18 -9.69 54.87 -74.09
N THR A 19 -8.45 54.63 -74.51
CA THR A 19 -7.25 55.04 -73.79
C THR A 19 -7.03 56.52 -74.07
N THR A 20 -7.19 57.40 -73.08
CA THR A 20 -6.67 58.76 -73.20
C THR A 20 -5.14 58.71 -73.10
N ALA A 21 -4.45 59.64 -73.77
CA ALA A 21 -3.00 59.66 -74.00
C ALA A 21 -2.11 59.71 -72.72
N SER A 22 -2.68 59.64 -71.53
CA SER A 22 -1.98 59.54 -70.23
C SER A 22 -2.13 58.19 -69.51
N GLY A 23 -2.80 57.20 -70.10
CA GLY A 23 -2.67 55.79 -69.68
C GLY A 23 -3.27 55.38 -68.32
N VAL A 24 -4.08 56.19 -67.66
CA VAL A 24 -4.67 55.83 -66.34
C VAL A 24 -6.20 55.68 -66.42
N TYR A 25 -6.67 54.43 -66.41
CA TYR A 25 -8.09 54.09 -66.27
C TYR A 25 -8.45 54.03 -64.78
N VAL A 26 -8.95 55.12 -64.19
CA VAL A 26 -9.49 55.08 -62.82
C VAL A 26 -10.92 54.54 -62.91
N SER A 27 -11.10 53.24 -62.68
CA SER A 27 -12.45 52.66 -62.65
C SER A 27 -13.26 53.26 -61.49
N PRO A 28 -14.54 53.61 -61.66
CA PRO A 28 -15.37 54.24 -60.60
C PRO A 28 -15.80 53.26 -59.48
N TYR A 29 -15.21 52.07 -59.44
CA TYR A 29 -15.56 50.99 -58.54
C TYR A 29 -14.49 50.79 -57.48
N LEU A 30 -14.93 50.58 -56.24
CA LEU A 30 -14.12 50.04 -55.15
C LEU A 30 -14.60 48.65 -54.79
N SER A 31 -13.69 47.71 -54.63
CA SER A 31 -13.99 46.37 -54.12
C SER A 31 -13.45 46.25 -52.71
N CYS A 32 -14.26 45.80 -51.76
CA CYS A 32 -13.78 45.59 -50.39
C CYS A 32 -13.11 44.22 -50.24
N LYS A 33 -11.94 44.16 -49.62
CA LYS A 33 -11.21 42.90 -49.38
C LYS A 33 -11.92 41.97 -48.40
N ASP A 34 -12.69 42.50 -47.46
CA ASP A 34 -13.37 41.70 -46.42
C ASP A 34 -14.73 41.14 -46.89
N CYS A 35 -15.54 41.99 -47.54
CA CYS A 35 -16.92 41.68 -47.97
C CYS A 35 -17.01 41.23 -49.44
N ASN A 36 -15.94 41.43 -50.23
CA ASN A 36 -15.96 41.42 -51.70
C ASN A 36 -17.07 42.29 -52.34
N ALA A 37 -17.67 43.20 -51.58
CA ALA A 37 -18.77 44.02 -52.07
C ALA A 37 -18.23 45.18 -52.91
N LEU A 38 -18.95 45.46 -53.99
CA LEU A 38 -18.67 46.56 -54.91
C LEU A 38 -19.33 47.84 -54.39
N ASN A 39 -18.52 48.88 -54.22
CA ASN A 39 -18.95 50.22 -53.87
C ASN A 39 -18.71 51.14 -55.06
N PHE A 40 -19.66 52.01 -55.33
CA PHE A 40 -19.58 52.98 -56.40
C PHE A 40 -19.09 54.31 -55.83
N ILE A 41 -18.07 54.90 -56.46
CA ILE A 41 -17.69 56.29 -56.19
C ILE A 41 -18.20 57.16 -57.34
N ASN A 42 -18.73 58.32 -56.99
CA ASN A 42 -19.00 59.35 -57.97
C ASN A 42 -17.67 59.95 -58.46
N ALA A 43 -17.17 59.51 -59.62
CA ALA A 43 -15.90 59.97 -60.18
C ALA A 43 -15.98 61.34 -60.89
N THR A 44 -17.17 61.96 -60.99
CA THR A 44 -17.34 63.27 -61.64
C THR A 44 -16.50 64.41 -61.03
N PRO A 45 -16.27 64.50 -59.71
CA PRO A 45 -15.42 65.54 -59.13
C PRO A 45 -13.92 65.28 -59.36
N ILE A 46 -13.51 64.00 -59.40
CA ILE A 46 -12.13 63.58 -59.68
C ILE A 46 -11.74 63.90 -61.14
N GLY A 47 -12.70 63.73 -62.07
CA GLY A 47 -12.55 64.13 -63.47
C GLY A 47 -12.34 65.64 -63.66
N MET A 48 -13.01 66.49 -62.87
CA MET A 48 -12.83 67.95 -62.94
C MET A 48 -11.42 68.40 -62.49
N GLY A 49 -10.79 67.68 -61.57
CA GLY A 49 -9.39 67.92 -61.19
C GLY A 49 -8.39 67.51 -62.28
N PHE A 50 -8.71 66.46 -63.04
CA PHE A 50 -7.85 65.95 -64.12
C PHE A 50 -8.00 66.74 -65.43
N ASP A 51 -9.20 67.26 -65.75
CA ASP A 51 -9.44 68.08 -66.94
C ASP A 51 -8.65 69.41 -66.91
N LEU A 52 -8.34 69.90 -65.71
CA LEU A 52 -7.44 71.05 -65.49
C LEU A 52 -5.97 70.76 -65.81
N VAL A 53 -5.56 69.48 -65.82
CA VAL A 53 -4.18 69.03 -66.05
C VAL A 53 -4.00 68.44 -67.46
N ALA A 54 -5.01 67.74 -68.00
CA ALA A 54 -4.94 67.03 -69.28
C ALA A 54 -5.12 67.92 -70.51
N LYS A 55 -5.91 69.01 -70.41
CA LYS A 55 -5.91 70.06 -71.43
C LYS A 55 -4.69 70.94 -71.17
N GLY A 56 -3.55 70.59 -71.77
CA GLY A 56 -2.25 71.25 -71.63
C GLY A 56 -2.22 72.76 -71.87
N LYS A 57 -2.91 73.52 -71.02
CA LYS A 57 -2.79 74.96 -70.84
C LYS A 57 -1.69 75.14 -69.77
N PRO A 58 -0.52 75.69 -70.14
CA PRO A 58 0.50 76.07 -69.15
C PRO A 58 -0.06 77.08 -68.15
N PRO A 59 0.56 77.19 -66.95
CA PRO A 59 -0.07 77.75 -65.77
C PRO A 59 -0.45 79.21 -66.01
N VAL A 60 -1.70 79.52 -65.70
CA VAL A 60 -2.25 80.88 -65.71
C VAL A 60 -1.28 81.83 -64.99
N ALA A 61 -1.04 82.97 -65.62
CA ALA A 61 -0.16 84.05 -65.18
C ALA A 61 -0.16 84.28 -63.66
N SER A 62 1.05 84.50 -63.15
CA SER A 62 1.40 84.81 -61.77
C SER A 62 0.41 85.79 -61.10
N GLY A 63 -0.19 85.35 -60.00
CA GLY A 63 -0.59 86.24 -58.91
C GLY A 63 -2.07 86.27 -58.53
N LYS A 64 -3.02 85.96 -59.43
CA LYS A 64 -4.47 86.13 -59.12
C LYS A 64 -5.34 84.88 -59.09
N TYR A 65 -4.88 83.73 -59.57
CA TYR A 65 -5.70 82.50 -59.64
C TYR A 65 -5.15 81.31 -58.82
N ILE A 66 -4.01 81.46 -58.14
CA ILE A 66 -3.55 80.46 -57.15
C ILE A 66 -4.52 80.40 -55.98
N LEU A 67 -5.09 81.55 -55.60
CA LEU A 67 -6.21 81.62 -54.66
C LEU A 67 -7.42 80.91 -55.21
N ASP A 68 -7.88 81.17 -56.44
CA ASP A 68 -9.05 80.49 -57.01
C ASP A 68 -8.88 78.97 -57.17
N ILE A 69 -7.70 78.49 -57.56
CA ILE A 69 -7.44 77.04 -57.65
C ILE A 69 -7.33 76.43 -56.26
N ARG A 70 -6.64 77.08 -55.30
CA ARG A 70 -6.61 76.63 -53.90
C ARG A 70 -7.97 76.73 -53.22
N GLN A 71 -8.78 77.72 -53.56
CA GLN A 71 -10.11 77.96 -53.01
C GLN A 71 -11.12 77.00 -53.67
N ARG A 72 -10.94 76.64 -54.95
CA ARG A 72 -11.67 75.54 -55.59
C ARG A 72 -11.25 74.17 -55.05
N LEU A 73 -9.96 73.89 -54.88
CA LEU A 73 -9.45 72.67 -54.22
C LEU A 73 -9.81 72.61 -52.74
N ALA A 74 -9.89 73.75 -52.04
CA ALA A 74 -10.36 73.82 -50.66
C ALA A 74 -11.90 73.73 -50.58
N SER A 75 -12.62 74.14 -51.63
CA SER A 75 -14.07 73.96 -51.75
C SER A 75 -14.47 72.54 -52.14
N LEU A 76 -13.55 71.78 -52.76
CA LEU A 76 -13.68 70.34 -52.90
C LEU A 76 -13.56 69.72 -51.51
N ARG A 77 -14.71 69.38 -50.92
CA ARG A 77 -14.75 68.62 -49.67
C ARG A 77 -13.89 67.37 -49.86
N ARG A 78 -12.96 67.09 -48.92
CA ARG A 78 -12.22 65.81 -48.90
C ARG A 78 -13.23 64.69 -49.07
N GLU A 79 -13.16 63.96 -50.18
CA GLU A 79 -14.03 62.83 -50.42
C GLU A 79 -13.70 61.77 -49.37
N VAL A 80 -14.56 61.64 -48.37
CA VAL A 80 -14.53 60.53 -47.43
C VAL A 80 -14.90 59.30 -48.25
N LEU A 81 -14.02 58.30 -48.32
CA LEU A 81 -14.33 57.04 -48.99
C LEU A 81 -15.67 56.52 -48.46
N PRO A 82 -16.59 56.07 -49.34
CA PRO A 82 -17.83 55.48 -48.89
C PRO A 82 -17.53 54.24 -48.04
N VAL A 83 -18.33 53.99 -47.01
CA VAL A 83 -18.27 52.74 -46.23
C VAL A 83 -18.59 51.54 -47.13
N CYS A 84 -17.97 50.35 -46.91
CA CYS A 84 -18.39 49.13 -47.63
C CYS A 84 -19.88 48.88 -47.37
N VAL A 85 -20.68 48.75 -48.42
CA VAL A 85 -22.10 48.35 -48.32
C VAL A 85 -22.30 46.98 -47.65
N GLY A 86 -21.26 46.13 -47.63
CA GLY A 86 -21.26 44.84 -46.93
C GLY A 86 -20.84 44.94 -45.46
N CYS A 87 -19.58 45.32 -45.18
CA CYS A 87 -19.02 45.27 -43.81
C CYS A 87 -19.09 46.58 -43.03
N GLY A 88 -19.53 47.69 -43.65
CA GLY A 88 -19.64 49.01 -43.01
C GLY A 88 -18.30 49.70 -42.69
N ARG A 89 -17.17 49.13 -43.10
CA ARG A 89 -15.82 49.66 -42.83
C ARG A 89 -15.22 50.33 -44.07
N THR A 90 -14.35 51.32 -43.86
CA THR A 90 -13.61 52.03 -44.92
C THR A 90 -12.17 51.54 -45.12
N ILE A 91 -11.68 50.67 -44.22
CA ILE A 91 -10.25 50.35 -44.08
C ILE A 91 -9.73 49.43 -45.20
N HIS A 92 -10.58 48.52 -45.70
CA HIS A 92 -10.16 47.45 -46.61
C HIS A 92 -10.71 47.61 -48.04
N LEU A 93 -10.89 48.85 -48.49
CA LEU A 93 -11.34 49.15 -49.85
C LEU A 93 -10.15 49.19 -50.81
N ALA A 94 -10.25 48.47 -51.91
CA ALA A 94 -9.28 48.49 -53.00
C ALA A 94 -9.91 49.18 -54.22
N VAL A 95 -9.12 50.03 -54.89
CA VAL A 95 -9.52 50.67 -56.14
C VAL A 95 -9.58 49.61 -57.25
N GLY A 96 -10.66 49.62 -58.04
CA GLY A 96 -10.88 48.62 -59.08
C GLY A 96 -12.05 47.69 -58.80
N VAL A 97 -12.61 47.12 -59.87
CA VAL A 97 -13.35 45.85 -59.78
C VAL A 97 -12.30 44.75 -59.62
N ARG A 98 -12.16 44.22 -58.41
CA ARG A 98 -11.25 43.12 -58.09
C ARG A 98 -12.06 42.04 -57.40
N ASP A 99 -11.86 40.81 -57.82
CA ASP A 99 -12.48 39.66 -57.16
C ASP A 99 -11.59 39.17 -56.02
N PHE A 100 -12.03 39.40 -54.78
CA PHE A 100 -11.38 38.91 -53.56
C PHE A 100 -11.97 37.58 -53.05
N THR A 101 -12.95 37.01 -53.75
CA THR A 101 -13.50 35.68 -53.45
C THR A 101 -12.42 34.60 -53.27
N PRO A 102 -11.37 34.49 -54.13
CA PRO A 102 -10.35 33.46 -53.93
C PRO A 102 -9.55 33.68 -52.64
N GLN A 103 -9.19 34.92 -52.31
CA GLN A 103 -8.42 35.24 -51.10
C GLN A 103 -9.24 34.97 -49.82
N LEU A 104 -10.50 35.37 -49.81
CA LEU A 104 -11.42 35.11 -48.69
C LEU A 104 -11.69 33.60 -48.51
N ALA A 105 -11.79 32.85 -49.61
CA ALA A 105 -11.93 31.41 -49.56
C ALA A 105 -10.67 30.73 -49.01
N GLU A 106 -9.47 31.19 -49.41
CA GLU A 106 -8.19 30.72 -48.87
C GLU A 106 -8.04 31.03 -47.37
N GLU A 107 -8.41 32.24 -46.93
CA GLU A 107 -8.40 32.64 -45.52
C GLU A 107 -9.39 31.82 -44.69
N ALA A 108 -10.61 31.61 -45.19
CA ALA A 108 -11.61 30.76 -44.52
C ALA A 108 -11.11 29.31 -44.40
N ALA A 109 -10.53 28.76 -45.46
CA ALA A 109 -9.94 27.42 -45.45
C ALA A 109 -8.70 27.34 -44.53
N ALA A 110 -7.88 28.39 -44.46
CA ALA A 110 -6.76 28.46 -43.53
C ALA A 110 -7.24 28.53 -42.07
N PHE A 111 -8.29 29.30 -41.80
CA PHE A 111 -8.91 29.38 -40.47
C PHE A 111 -9.45 28.01 -40.03
N GLN A 112 -10.18 27.31 -40.90
CA GLN A 112 -10.68 25.95 -40.64
C GLN A 112 -9.53 24.97 -40.35
N ARG A 113 -8.49 24.93 -41.20
CA ARG A 113 -7.30 24.08 -40.98
C ARG A 113 -6.61 24.38 -39.64
N SER A 114 -6.54 25.65 -39.26
CA SER A 114 -5.97 26.04 -37.96
C SER A 114 -6.85 25.57 -36.79
N GLY A 115 -8.16 25.61 -36.94
CA GLY A 115 -9.13 25.08 -35.97
C GLY A 115 -8.96 23.57 -35.78
N ASP A 116 -8.91 22.82 -36.88
CA ASP A 116 -8.71 21.37 -36.86
C ASP A 116 -7.38 20.98 -36.22
N THR A 117 -6.30 21.70 -36.55
CA THR A 117 -4.97 21.47 -35.97
C THR A 117 -4.99 21.71 -34.45
N ARG A 118 -5.62 22.79 -33.99
CA ARG A 118 -5.76 23.10 -32.56
C ARG A 118 -6.61 22.05 -31.85
N TYR A 119 -7.69 21.59 -32.48
CA TYR A 119 -8.54 20.53 -31.94
C TYR A 119 -7.76 19.23 -31.75
N HIS A 120 -7.02 18.79 -32.78
CA HIS A 120 -6.20 17.58 -32.69
C HIS A 120 -5.10 17.71 -31.63
N ALA A 121 -4.43 18.85 -31.54
CA ALA A 121 -3.44 19.12 -30.50
C ALA A 121 -4.06 19.06 -29.09
N ALA A 122 -5.25 19.64 -28.90
CA ALA A 122 -5.97 19.58 -27.63
C ALA A 122 -6.34 18.13 -27.25
N VAL A 123 -6.81 17.32 -28.21
CA VAL A 123 -7.10 15.90 -27.98
C VAL A 123 -5.83 15.14 -27.58
N GLN A 124 -4.70 15.40 -28.22
CA GLN A 124 -3.43 14.77 -27.86
C GLN A 124 -2.98 15.14 -26.44
N LEU A 125 -3.09 16.42 -26.07
CA LEU A 125 -2.79 16.89 -24.71
C LEU A 125 -3.71 16.24 -23.66
N GLN A 126 -5.01 16.16 -23.93
CA GLN A 126 -5.97 15.50 -23.03
C GLN A 126 -5.66 14.00 -22.87
N CYS A 127 -5.35 13.30 -23.96
CA CYS A 127 -4.95 11.89 -23.93
C CYS A 127 -3.66 11.69 -23.11
N ALA A 128 -2.66 12.55 -23.29
CA ALA A 128 -1.41 12.51 -22.55
C ALA A 128 -1.64 12.74 -21.04
N GLY A 129 -2.44 13.77 -20.70
CA GLY A 129 -2.81 14.08 -19.31
C GLY A 129 -3.55 12.93 -18.62
N ARG A 130 -4.56 12.36 -19.28
CA ARG A 130 -5.30 11.19 -18.76
C ARG A 130 -4.39 9.98 -18.54
N ARG A 131 -3.49 9.68 -19.47
CA ARG A 131 -2.51 8.59 -19.32
C ARG A 131 -1.57 8.83 -18.14
N TRP A 132 -1.10 10.05 -17.95
CA TRP A 132 -0.24 10.39 -16.82
C TRP A 132 -0.97 10.22 -15.49
N LEU A 133 -2.20 10.73 -15.36
CA LEU A 133 -3.04 10.55 -14.17
C LEU A 133 -3.31 9.07 -13.88
N ALA A 134 -3.67 8.29 -14.90
CA ALA A 134 -3.90 6.86 -14.75
C ALA A 134 -2.66 6.11 -14.25
N ARG A 135 -1.46 6.46 -14.75
CA ARG A 135 -0.19 5.89 -14.27
C ARG A 135 0.12 6.29 -12.83
N SER A 136 -0.11 7.55 -12.47
CA SER A 136 0.09 8.05 -11.11
C SER A 136 -0.82 7.34 -10.10
N GLU A 137 -2.11 7.23 -10.42
CA GLU A 137 -3.11 6.50 -9.65
C GLU A 137 -2.77 5.01 -9.53
N ALA A 138 -2.36 4.36 -10.63
CA ALA A 138 -1.93 2.97 -10.62
C ALA A 138 -0.68 2.75 -9.74
N HIS A 139 0.28 3.68 -9.79
CA HIS A 139 1.46 3.63 -8.93
C HIS A 139 1.06 3.76 -7.44
N ARG A 140 0.20 4.73 -7.11
CA ARG A 140 -0.35 4.91 -5.76
C ARG A 140 -1.00 3.63 -5.23
N ARG A 141 -1.87 2.99 -6.02
CA ARG A 141 -2.54 1.73 -5.66
C ARG A 141 -1.54 0.59 -5.44
N ARG A 142 -0.50 0.47 -6.27
CA ARG A 142 0.55 -0.55 -6.08
C ARG A 142 1.33 -0.32 -4.79
N VAL A 143 1.66 0.93 -4.46
CA VAL A 143 2.36 1.27 -3.21
C VAL A 143 1.48 0.97 -2.00
N GLU A 144 0.19 1.35 -2.03
CA GLU A 144 -0.76 1.04 -0.97
C GLU A 144 -0.96 -0.48 -0.79
N LYS A 145 -1.09 -1.23 -1.89
CA LYS A 145 -1.16 -2.70 -1.85
C LYS A 145 0.12 -3.29 -1.24
N ALA A 146 1.29 -2.87 -1.71
CA ALA A 146 2.57 -3.34 -1.18
C ALA A 146 2.73 -3.08 0.33
N LYS A 147 2.21 -1.95 0.84
CA LYS A 147 2.16 -1.66 2.28
C LYS A 147 1.26 -2.65 3.03
N ARG A 148 0.06 -2.94 2.52
CA ARG A 148 -0.86 -3.94 3.12
C ARG A 148 -0.22 -5.33 3.10
N ASP A 149 0.27 -5.76 1.95
CA ASP A 149 0.95 -7.06 1.77
C ASP A 149 2.17 -7.19 2.68
N ALA A 150 2.88 -6.10 2.98
CA ALA A 150 4.00 -6.11 3.93
C ALA A 150 3.53 -6.34 5.38
N VAL A 151 2.42 -5.74 5.79
CA VAL A 151 1.83 -5.96 7.13
C VAL A 151 1.31 -7.39 7.25
N GLU A 152 0.58 -7.88 6.24
CA GLU A 152 0.08 -9.26 6.20
C GLU A 152 1.22 -10.28 6.25
N ARG A 153 2.29 -10.07 5.48
CA ARG A 153 3.48 -10.94 5.53
C ARG A 153 4.12 -10.93 6.92
N ARG A 154 4.26 -9.77 7.57
CA ARG A 154 4.80 -9.70 8.95
C ARG A 154 3.92 -10.46 9.95
N ALA A 155 2.60 -10.31 9.83
CA ALA A 155 1.64 -11.03 10.67
C ALA A 155 1.74 -12.55 10.44
N ALA A 156 1.75 -12.99 9.18
CA ALA A 156 1.89 -14.38 8.79
C ALA A 156 3.22 -14.99 9.31
N VAL A 157 4.34 -14.28 9.15
CA VAL A 157 5.65 -14.71 9.67
C VAL A 157 5.62 -14.85 11.20
N THR A 158 4.97 -13.93 11.90
CA THR A 158 4.85 -13.99 13.37
C THR A 158 4.04 -15.21 13.81
N VAL A 159 2.90 -15.47 13.16
CA VAL A 159 2.06 -16.64 13.44
C VAL A 159 2.81 -17.94 13.12
N GLN A 160 3.44 -18.02 11.94
CA GLN A 160 4.21 -19.19 11.52
C GLN A 160 5.37 -19.48 12.49
N ARG A 161 6.12 -18.45 12.91
CA ARG A 161 7.20 -18.60 13.89
C ARG A 161 6.68 -19.16 15.21
N ARG A 162 5.56 -18.62 15.71
CA ARG A 162 4.92 -19.12 16.94
C ARG A 162 4.49 -20.57 16.79
N MET A 163 3.83 -20.90 15.69
CA MET A 163 3.34 -22.26 15.43
C MET A 163 4.48 -23.26 15.29
N ARG A 164 5.55 -22.93 14.54
CA ARG A 164 6.77 -23.74 14.46
C ARG A 164 7.38 -23.98 15.84
N GLY A 165 7.41 -22.95 16.70
CA GLY A 165 7.88 -23.10 18.07
C GLY A 165 7.01 -24.00 18.93
N VAL A 166 5.67 -23.93 18.79
CA VAL A 166 4.73 -24.84 19.48
C VAL A 166 4.94 -26.28 19.02
N ILE A 167 4.98 -26.50 17.70
CA ILE A 167 5.20 -27.81 17.09
C ILE A 167 6.54 -28.37 17.57
N SER A 168 7.63 -27.60 17.50
CA SER A 168 8.95 -28.04 17.94
C SER A 168 8.95 -28.46 19.41
N ARG A 169 8.43 -27.63 20.33
CA ARG A 169 8.35 -27.97 21.76
C ARG A 169 7.51 -29.22 22.02
N GLN A 170 6.37 -29.36 21.38
CA GLN A 170 5.53 -30.55 21.48
C GLN A 170 6.29 -31.79 21.00
N THR A 171 6.99 -31.67 19.86
CA THR A 171 7.79 -32.76 19.27
C THR A 171 8.89 -33.20 20.22
N THR A 172 9.67 -32.26 20.74
CA THR A 172 10.75 -32.53 21.69
C THR A 172 10.21 -33.14 22.98
N ARG A 173 9.07 -32.65 23.49
CA ARG A 173 8.42 -33.23 24.68
C ARG A 173 8.03 -34.69 24.44
N ILE A 174 7.38 -34.98 23.32
CA ILE A 174 6.95 -36.35 22.98
C ILE A 174 8.15 -37.26 22.72
N GLN A 175 9.16 -36.81 21.97
CA GLN A 175 10.40 -37.54 21.76
C GLN A 175 11.12 -37.85 23.08
N SER A 176 11.22 -36.87 23.98
CA SER A 176 11.79 -37.11 25.31
C SER A 176 10.98 -38.14 26.10
N GLY A 177 9.65 -38.11 25.99
CA GLY A 177 8.77 -39.12 26.57
C GLY A 177 9.01 -40.51 25.98
N ILE A 178 9.17 -40.63 24.67
CA ILE A 178 9.52 -41.89 23.99
C ILE A 178 10.85 -42.42 24.52
N CYS A 179 11.88 -41.57 24.66
CA CYS A 179 13.16 -41.99 25.23
C CYS A 179 13.03 -42.49 26.68
N ILE A 180 12.25 -41.80 27.52
CA ILE A 180 11.97 -42.24 28.89
C ILE A 180 11.31 -43.62 28.89
N ILE A 181 10.30 -43.82 28.05
CA ILE A 181 9.65 -45.12 27.92
C ILE A 181 10.66 -46.15 27.44
N GLN A 182 11.49 -45.85 26.44
CA GLN A 182 12.50 -46.78 25.95
C GLN A 182 13.46 -47.21 27.06
N TRP A 183 13.96 -46.28 27.87
CA TRP A 183 14.91 -46.54 28.96
C TRP A 183 14.27 -47.18 30.20
N ALA A 184 12.95 -47.13 30.34
CA ALA A 184 12.26 -47.74 31.46
C ALA A 184 12.53 -49.26 31.51
N HIS A 185 12.61 -49.80 32.73
CA HIS A 185 12.89 -51.21 32.94
C HIS A 185 11.75 -52.09 32.37
N PRO A 186 12.05 -53.24 31.71
CA PRO A 186 11.03 -54.09 31.08
C PRO A 186 9.90 -54.54 32.02
N MET A 187 10.23 -54.84 33.28
CA MET A 187 9.23 -55.18 34.31
C MET A 187 8.22 -54.03 34.56
N MET A 188 8.66 -52.78 34.49
CA MET A 188 7.75 -51.65 34.67
C MET A 188 6.84 -51.50 33.46
N LYS A 189 7.37 -51.70 32.25
CA LYS A 189 6.57 -51.68 31.02
C LYS A 189 5.48 -52.74 31.06
N SER A 190 5.80 -53.98 31.45
CA SER A 190 4.82 -55.05 31.53
C SER A 190 3.73 -54.75 32.57
N ILE A 191 4.08 -54.18 33.73
CA ILE A 191 3.09 -53.77 34.74
C ILE A 191 2.22 -52.60 34.28
N VAL A 192 2.78 -51.65 33.52
CA VAL A 192 2.04 -50.48 33.01
C VAL A 192 1.10 -50.86 31.87
N LEU A 193 1.49 -51.84 31.05
CA LEU A 193 0.70 -52.38 29.94
C LEU A 193 -0.38 -53.38 30.40
N ASP A 194 -0.22 -54.00 31.57
CA ASP A 194 -1.18 -54.96 32.13
C ASP A 194 -2.47 -54.25 32.55
N GLU A 195 -3.50 -54.33 31.71
CA GLU A 195 -4.80 -53.70 31.91
C GLU A 195 -5.52 -54.19 33.18
N SER A 196 -5.22 -55.40 33.65
CA SER A 196 -5.87 -55.99 34.84
C SER A 196 -5.51 -55.28 36.14
N LYS A 197 -4.37 -54.56 36.16
CA LYS A 197 -3.84 -53.89 37.36
C LYS A 197 -4.32 -52.44 37.50
N TRP A 198 -5.05 -51.92 36.52
CA TRP A 198 -5.47 -50.52 36.49
C TRP A 198 -7.00 -50.41 36.38
N ASP A 199 -7.55 -49.38 37.00
CA ASP A 199 -8.99 -49.13 36.97
C ASP A 199 -9.50 -49.00 35.52
N SER A 200 -10.64 -49.62 35.22
CA SER A 200 -11.30 -49.59 33.90
C SER A 200 -11.69 -48.18 33.44
N SER A 201 -11.58 -47.17 34.31
CA SER A 201 -11.79 -45.76 33.99
C SER A 201 -10.61 -45.14 33.24
N ARG A 202 -9.42 -45.75 33.27
CA ARG A 202 -8.24 -45.25 32.60
C ARG A 202 -8.20 -45.73 31.14
N PRO A 203 -7.79 -44.88 30.18
CA PRO A 203 -7.70 -45.28 28.78
C PRO A 203 -6.67 -46.41 28.59
N PRO A 204 -6.91 -47.36 27.67
CA PRO A 204 -5.97 -48.44 27.38
C PRO A 204 -4.66 -47.88 26.81
N LEU A 205 -3.54 -48.46 27.23
CA LEU A 205 -2.21 -48.12 26.72
C LEU A 205 -1.75 -49.18 25.72
N PHE A 206 -1.01 -48.75 24.70
CA PHE A 206 -0.33 -49.64 23.78
C PHE A 206 1.15 -49.25 23.69
N TRP A 207 1.99 -50.19 23.32
CA TRP A 207 3.41 -49.95 23.05
C TRP A 207 3.87 -50.80 21.86
N PHE A 208 4.98 -50.39 21.24
CA PHE A 208 5.53 -50.99 20.02
C PHE A 208 6.79 -51.79 20.32
N GLU A 209 7.00 -52.84 19.53
CA GLU A 209 8.17 -53.72 19.60
C GLU A 209 8.77 -53.90 18.20
N GLY A 210 10.05 -54.28 18.14
CA GLY A 210 10.74 -54.57 16.86
C GLY A 210 11.13 -53.33 16.05
N ASP A 211 11.07 -53.46 14.72
CA ASP A 211 11.55 -52.45 13.77
C ASP A 211 10.80 -51.11 13.88
N ASP A 212 9.51 -51.17 14.18
CA ASP A 212 8.67 -49.98 14.38
C ASP A 212 9.17 -49.10 15.53
N LEU A 213 9.73 -49.70 16.58
CA LEU A 213 10.29 -48.96 17.72
C LEU A 213 11.49 -48.11 17.29
N THR A 214 12.34 -48.63 16.40
CA THR A 214 13.52 -47.89 15.91
C THR A 214 13.11 -46.65 15.12
N LEU A 215 12.06 -46.76 14.31
CA LEU A 215 11.50 -45.64 13.55
C LEU A 215 10.84 -44.62 14.49
N ILE A 216 10.13 -45.06 15.51
CA ILE A 216 9.48 -44.17 16.49
C ILE A 216 10.52 -43.39 17.30
N CYS A 217 11.61 -44.02 17.71
CA CYS A 217 12.67 -43.37 18.47
C CYS A 217 13.46 -42.34 17.66
N THR A 218 13.60 -42.56 16.34
CA THR A 218 14.30 -41.63 15.44
C THR A 218 13.39 -40.48 15.01
N ASP A 219 12.21 -40.79 14.46
CA ASP A 219 11.19 -39.82 14.11
C ASP A 219 9.78 -40.43 14.13
N TYR A 220 9.10 -40.27 15.27
CA TYR A 220 7.73 -40.76 15.43
C TYR A 220 6.72 -40.15 14.45
N ARG A 221 6.99 -38.97 13.85
CA ARG A 221 6.07 -38.41 12.85
C ARG A 221 6.12 -39.20 11.55
N ASN A 222 7.32 -39.59 11.12
CA ASN A 222 7.49 -40.44 9.94
C ASN A 222 6.80 -41.80 10.13
N TYR A 223 6.83 -42.35 11.35
CA TYR A 223 6.03 -43.53 11.68
C TYR A 223 4.53 -43.28 11.50
N LEU A 224 4.00 -42.19 12.07
CA LEU A 224 2.58 -41.85 11.96
C LEU A 224 2.14 -41.60 10.52
N ASP A 225 2.99 -40.99 9.70
CA ASP A 225 2.72 -40.79 8.27
C ASP A 225 2.62 -42.13 7.51
N ARG A 226 3.42 -43.15 7.90
CA ARG A 226 3.32 -44.51 7.34
C ARG A 226 2.07 -45.25 7.81
N CYS A 227 1.66 -45.07 9.07
CA CYS A 227 0.45 -45.69 9.61
C CYS A 227 -0.84 -45.10 9.05
N GLY A 228 -0.80 -43.86 8.56
CA GLY A 228 -1.95 -43.18 7.95
C GLY A 228 -3.15 -43.11 8.91
N PRO A 229 -4.35 -43.57 8.49
CA PRO A 229 -5.57 -43.42 9.28
C PRO A 229 -5.64 -44.33 10.52
N LEU A 230 -4.80 -45.37 10.62
CA LEU A 230 -4.83 -46.33 11.71
C LEU A 230 -4.40 -45.72 13.05
N MET A 231 -3.51 -44.71 13.01
CA MET A 231 -2.97 -44.05 14.20
C MET A 231 -2.98 -42.54 14.02
N THR A 232 -3.85 -41.83 14.75
CA THR A 232 -3.87 -40.37 14.72
C THR A 232 -2.79 -39.79 15.63
N LEU A 233 -2.19 -38.66 15.21
CA LEU A 233 -1.19 -37.93 16.00
C LEU A 233 -1.65 -37.69 17.44
N ARG A 234 -2.90 -37.24 17.62
CA ARG A 234 -3.47 -36.98 18.94
C ARG A 234 -3.55 -38.24 19.81
N ARG A 235 -3.94 -39.37 19.23
CA ARG A 235 -4.03 -40.65 19.96
C ARG A 235 -2.65 -41.10 20.41
N PHE A 236 -1.66 -41.03 19.52
CA PHE A 236 -0.28 -41.41 19.83
C PHE A 236 0.36 -40.48 20.88
N GLU A 237 0.32 -39.16 20.68
CA GLU A 237 0.92 -38.21 21.63
C GLU A 237 0.26 -38.30 23.01
N SER A 238 -1.07 -38.45 23.07
CA SER A 238 -1.79 -38.64 24.33
C SER A 238 -1.40 -39.94 25.03
N ASN A 239 -1.22 -41.02 24.25
CA ASN A 239 -0.79 -42.31 24.78
C ASN A 239 0.61 -42.21 25.41
N VAL A 240 1.58 -41.62 24.70
CA VAL A 240 2.96 -41.43 25.22
C VAL A 240 2.96 -40.64 26.52
N VAL A 241 2.21 -39.54 26.58
CA VAL A 241 2.12 -38.71 27.80
C VAL A 241 1.54 -39.51 28.96
N GLN A 242 0.47 -40.28 28.73
CA GLN A 242 -0.13 -41.12 29.77
C GLN A 242 0.80 -42.25 30.21
N PHE A 243 1.53 -42.86 29.28
CA PHE A 243 2.50 -43.91 29.56
C PHE A 243 3.59 -43.40 30.50
N VAL A 244 4.21 -42.26 30.17
CA VAL A 244 5.22 -41.60 31.01
C VAL A 244 4.66 -41.24 32.38
N HIS A 245 3.42 -40.74 32.45
CA HIS A 245 2.79 -40.43 33.73
C HIS A 245 2.61 -41.68 34.61
N ARG A 246 2.24 -42.82 34.04
CA ARG A 246 2.10 -44.09 34.78
C ARG A 246 3.46 -44.64 35.23
N ILE A 247 4.48 -44.58 34.37
CA ILE A 247 5.87 -44.91 34.75
C ILE A 247 6.27 -44.07 35.97
N ASN A 248 6.16 -42.74 35.88
CA ASN A 248 6.56 -41.83 36.95
C ASN A 248 5.72 -42.02 38.24
N GLU A 249 4.45 -42.41 38.13
CA GLU A 249 3.63 -42.76 39.29
C GLU A 249 4.16 -44.02 39.98
N MET A 250 4.52 -45.05 39.21
CA MET A 250 5.09 -46.30 39.73
C MET A 250 6.48 -46.09 40.33
N GLU A 251 7.35 -45.34 39.67
CA GLU A 251 8.68 -44.99 40.20
C GLU A 251 8.57 -44.26 41.53
N ARG A 252 7.66 -43.28 41.62
CA ARG A 252 7.40 -42.58 42.89
C ARG A 252 6.92 -43.52 43.98
N LYS A 253 6.00 -44.44 43.68
CA LYS A 253 5.51 -45.45 44.63
C LYS A 253 6.61 -46.41 45.09
N MET A 254 7.52 -46.80 44.19
CA MET A 254 8.66 -47.64 44.54
C MET A 254 9.70 -46.88 45.38
N ALA A 255 10.02 -45.64 44.98
CA ALA A 255 10.94 -44.78 45.69
C ALA A 255 10.46 -44.49 47.12
N THR A 256 9.16 -44.20 47.31
CA THR A 256 8.61 -43.97 48.67
C THR A 256 8.66 -45.23 49.53
N ARG A 257 8.45 -46.43 48.95
CA ARG A 257 8.61 -47.70 49.68
C ARG A 257 10.06 -47.93 50.11
N ILE A 258 11.02 -47.71 49.19
CA ILE A 258 12.45 -47.83 49.48
C ILE A 258 12.86 -46.83 50.56
N GLN A 259 12.40 -45.57 50.45
CA GLN A 259 12.68 -44.53 51.43
C GLN A 259 12.09 -44.86 52.81
N ALA A 260 10.85 -45.34 52.88
CA ALA A 260 10.24 -45.74 54.14
C ALA A 260 11.01 -46.89 54.81
N GLN A 261 11.40 -47.91 54.04
CA GLN A 261 12.22 -49.02 54.54
C GLN A 261 13.60 -48.54 55.00
N TRP A 262 14.24 -47.65 54.25
CA TRP A 262 15.53 -47.09 54.61
C TRP A 262 15.46 -46.23 55.89
N SER A 263 14.46 -45.36 56.00
CA SER A 263 14.21 -44.57 57.20
C SER A 263 13.97 -45.45 58.43
N GLN A 264 13.27 -46.57 58.27
CA GLN A 264 13.08 -47.55 59.33
C GLN A 264 14.40 -48.21 59.76
N VAL A 265 15.24 -48.64 58.80
CA VAL A 265 16.56 -49.23 59.10
C VAL A 265 17.49 -48.22 59.79
N GLN A 266 17.48 -46.96 59.35
CA GLN A 266 18.27 -45.89 59.99
C GLN A 266 17.78 -45.61 61.41
N GLY A 267 16.46 -45.53 61.63
CA GLY A 267 15.88 -45.40 62.97
C GLY A 267 16.24 -46.57 63.88
N CYS A 268 16.15 -47.82 63.39
CA CYS A 268 16.57 -48.99 64.16
C CYS A 268 18.07 -48.94 64.50
N ARG A 269 18.93 -48.53 63.56
CA ARG A 269 20.37 -48.37 63.82
C ARG A 269 20.65 -47.33 64.89
N THR A 270 20.05 -46.14 64.80
CA THR A 270 20.26 -45.08 65.80
C THR A 270 19.73 -45.48 67.18
N HIS A 271 18.59 -46.17 67.25
CA HIS A 271 18.08 -46.74 68.50
C HIS A 271 19.01 -47.80 69.09
N THR A 272 19.61 -48.67 68.27
CA THR A 272 20.58 -49.65 68.77
C THR A 272 21.89 -49.01 69.23
N THR A 273 22.38 -47.96 68.56
CA THR A 273 23.60 -47.27 68.99
C THR A 273 23.38 -46.47 70.27
N HIS A 274 22.24 -45.77 70.41
CA HIS A 274 21.88 -45.12 71.68
C HIS A 274 21.57 -46.12 72.78
N GLY A 275 20.89 -47.23 72.47
CA GLY A 275 20.65 -48.31 73.44
C GLY A 275 21.95 -48.97 73.91
N ALA A 276 22.92 -49.15 73.01
CA ALA A 276 24.25 -49.64 73.34
C ALA A 276 25.03 -48.62 74.19
N GLU A 277 24.98 -47.33 73.86
CA GLU A 277 25.65 -46.27 74.61
C GLU A 277 25.07 -46.06 76.02
N VAL A 278 23.74 -46.09 76.14
CA VAL A 278 23.03 -46.03 77.44
C VAL A 278 23.32 -47.28 78.27
N ARG A 279 23.31 -48.48 77.65
CA ARG A 279 23.67 -49.73 78.33
C ARG A 279 25.14 -49.72 78.79
N TRP A 280 26.06 -49.21 77.98
CA TRP A 280 27.47 -49.06 78.34
C TRP A 280 27.66 -48.11 79.53
N ARG A 281 26.94 -46.98 79.56
CA ARG A 281 26.95 -46.04 80.70
C ARG A 281 26.38 -46.67 81.98
N GLN A 282 25.37 -47.54 81.87
CA GLN A 282 24.80 -48.24 83.03
C GLN A 282 25.72 -49.35 83.57
N THR A 283 26.45 -50.08 82.71
CA THR A 283 27.36 -51.15 83.17
C THR A 283 28.72 -50.64 83.65
N HIS A 284 29.11 -49.43 83.27
CA HIS A 284 30.40 -48.82 83.66
C HIS A 284 30.26 -47.58 84.55
N SER A 285 29.10 -47.38 85.17
CA SER A 285 28.98 -46.40 86.24
C SER A 285 29.66 -46.93 87.52
N PRO A 286 30.68 -46.24 88.07
CA PRO A 286 31.28 -46.62 89.35
C PRO A 286 30.25 -46.47 90.49
N PRO A 287 30.33 -47.30 91.55
CA PRO A 287 29.35 -47.29 92.63
C PRO A 287 29.31 -45.91 93.29
N GLN A 288 28.13 -45.29 93.29
CA GLN A 288 27.90 -44.02 93.96
C GLN A 288 28.08 -44.22 95.47
N LEU A 289 29.02 -43.48 96.05
CA LEU A 289 29.11 -43.23 97.49
C LEU A 289 27.82 -42.53 97.96
N PRO A 290 27.33 -42.80 99.18
CA PRO A 290 26.08 -42.23 99.66
C PRO A 290 26.23 -40.71 99.85
N ALA A 291 25.26 -39.96 99.31
CA ALA A 291 25.18 -38.51 99.43
C ALA A 291 24.79 -38.10 100.87
N PRO A 292 25.37 -37.01 101.42
CA PRO A 292 24.97 -36.45 102.70
C PRO A 292 23.64 -35.66 102.58
N PRO A 293 22.89 -35.51 103.70
CA PRO A 293 21.57 -34.90 103.68
C PRO A 293 21.64 -33.37 103.82
N GLY A 294 20.71 -32.70 103.14
CA GLY A 294 20.22 -31.37 103.50
C GLY A 294 20.99 -30.21 102.87
N GLU A 295 20.31 -29.43 102.02
CA GLU A 295 19.89 -28.07 102.39
C GLU A 295 18.97 -27.50 101.31
N ASP A 296 17.78 -27.13 101.76
CA ASP A 296 16.84 -26.29 101.05
C ASP A 296 17.47 -24.93 100.78
N SER A 297 17.21 -24.32 99.60
CA SER A 297 16.71 -22.94 99.48
C SER A 297 16.84 -22.34 98.06
N ALA A 298 15.72 -21.74 97.65
CA ALA A 298 15.61 -20.48 96.92
C ALA A 298 15.91 -20.38 95.39
N THR A 299 14.79 -20.31 94.65
CA THR A 299 14.38 -19.18 93.79
C THR A 299 15.39 -18.55 92.81
N SER A 300 15.17 -18.76 91.51
CA SER A 300 15.04 -17.63 90.57
C SER A 300 14.47 -18.05 89.22
N GLN A 301 13.38 -17.37 88.85
CA GLN A 301 12.78 -17.31 87.54
C GLN A 301 13.72 -16.59 86.56
N ALA A 302 13.92 -17.13 85.37
CA ALA A 302 14.31 -16.33 84.20
C ALA A 302 14.00 -17.07 82.88
N GLY A 303 13.06 -16.49 82.12
CA GLY A 303 13.18 -16.36 80.66
C GLY A 303 12.90 -17.57 79.78
N GLN A 304 11.65 -17.74 79.37
CA GLN A 304 11.30 -18.42 78.11
C GLN A 304 11.79 -17.61 76.90
N PRO A 305 12.45 -18.21 75.89
CA PRO A 305 12.57 -17.60 74.57
C PRO A 305 11.34 -17.94 73.72
N GLN A 306 10.65 -16.89 73.29
CA GLN A 306 9.52 -16.92 72.37
C GLN A 306 9.94 -17.39 70.97
N ALA A 307 9.09 -18.24 70.39
CA ALA A 307 9.15 -18.68 69.00
C ALA A 307 8.96 -17.48 68.04
N THR A 308 9.92 -17.27 67.14
CA THR A 308 9.78 -16.35 66.02
C THR A 308 9.26 -17.10 64.80
N SER A 309 7.98 -16.86 64.50
CA SER A 309 7.32 -17.20 63.25
C SER A 309 7.94 -16.39 62.10
N ARG A 310 8.54 -17.09 61.12
CA ARG A 310 8.97 -16.52 59.84
C ARG A 310 7.74 -16.34 58.93
N GLU A 311 7.30 -15.11 58.77
CA GLU A 311 6.42 -14.70 57.68
C GLU A 311 7.20 -14.68 56.36
N TRP A 312 6.68 -15.40 55.36
CA TRP A 312 7.17 -15.33 53.99
C TRP A 312 6.50 -14.16 53.27
N VAL A 313 7.30 -13.13 52.98
CA VAL A 313 6.93 -12.03 52.09
C VAL A 313 6.89 -12.55 50.64
N THR A 314 5.69 -12.70 50.09
CA THR A 314 5.50 -12.89 48.65
C THR A 314 5.58 -11.54 47.94
N THR A 315 6.71 -11.26 47.30
CA THR A 315 6.84 -10.17 46.32
C THR A 315 6.24 -10.62 44.99
N GLY A 316 4.98 -10.22 44.74
CA GLY A 316 4.33 -10.33 43.44
C GLY A 316 4.85 -9.27 42.48
N ARG A 317 5.84 -9.63 41.67
CA ARG A 317 6.38 -8.83 40.57
C ARG A 317 5.36 -8.78 39.43
N ARG A 318 4.76 -7.61 39.18
CA ARG A 318 4.12 -7.28 37.90
C ARG A 318 5.21 -7.11 36.84
N SER A 319 5.08 -7.82 35.74
CA SER A 319 5.72 -7.47 34.47
C SER A 319 4.88 -8.01 33.32
N SER A 320 4.41 -7.06 32.51
CA SER A 320 4.27 -7.11 31.04
C SER A 320 3.27 -8.07 30.41
#